data_AF-A0A3L8R5U7-F1
#
_entry.id   AF-A0A3L8R5U7-F1
#
_cell.length_a   1.000
_cell.length_b   1.000
_cell.length_c   1.000
_cell.angle_alpha   90.00
_cell.angle_beta   90.00
_cell.angle_gamma   90.00
#
_symmetry.space_group_name_H-M   'P 1'
#
loop_
_entity.id
_entity.type
_entity.pdbx_description
1 polymer ?
#
loop_
_entity_poly.entity_id
_entity_poly.type
_entity_poly.pdbx_seq_one_letter_code
_entity_poly.pdbx_strand_id
1 'polypeptide(L)' 'MTSEKPGPSDADGARRRARFGTLPERVRVADMVEERPVTVPDSARDAYNSDEWLVRTCL' A
#
# COMPACT_ATOMS: atom_id res chain seq x y z
N MET A 1 21.87 44.80 9.98
CA MET A 1 21.05 43.64 9.58
C MET A 1 19.76 43.70 10.38
N THR A 2 18.71 44.29 9.79
CA THR A 2 17.40 44.45 10.44
C THR A 2 16.68 43.10 10.47
N SER A 3 16.48 42.54 11.65
CA SER A 3 15.60 41.38 11.85
C SER A 3 14.16 41.79 11.57
N GLU A 4 13.65 41.39 10.42
CA GLU A 4 12.23 41.47 10.09
C GLU A 4 11.48 40.53 11.04
N LYS A 5 10.54 41.08 11.83
CA LYS A 5 9.67 40.24 12.66
C LYS A 5 8.72 39.48 11.74
N PRO A 6 8.58 38.15 11.89
CA PRO A 6 7.67 37.37 11.08
C PRO A 6 6.25 37.93 11.21
N GLY A 7 5.59 38.13 10.07
CA GLY A 7 4.21 38.59 10.03
C GLY A 7 3.26 37.61 10.74
N PRO A 8 2.02 38.02 11.03
CA PRO A 8 1.06 37.17 11.75
C PRO A 8 0.82 35.81 11.07
N SER A 9 0.89 35.73 9.73
CA SER A 9 0.81 34.48 8.96
C SER A 9 1.93 33.49 9.26
N ASP A 10 3.16 34.00 9.46
CA ASP A 10 4.35 33.19 9.71
C ASP A 10 4.37 32.66 11.14
N ALA A 11 3.90 33.46 12.10
CA ALA A 11 3.77 33.05 13.50
C ALA A 11 2.75 31.90 13.64
N ASP A 12 1.61 31.98 12.97
CA ASP A 12 0.63 30.90 12.97
C ASP A 12 1.11 29.68 12.18
N GLY A 13 1.86 29.88 11.09
CA GLY A 13 2.55 28.80 10.38
C GLY A 13 3.54 28.05 11.28
N ALA A 14 4.35 28.76 12.07
CA ALA A 14 5.28 28.18 13.02
C ALA A 14 4.56 27.40 14.15
N ARG A 15 3.47 27.96 14.69
CA ARG A 15 2.62 27.28 15.68
C ARG A 15 1.96 26.01 15.13
N ARG A 16 1.61 25.97 13.85
CA ARG A 16 1.08 24.76 13.20
C ARG A 16 2.18 23.72 13.04
N ARG A 17 3.36 24.09 12.54
CA ARG A 17 4.50 23.16 12.40
C ARG A 17 4.96 22.58 13.76
N ALA A 18 4.92 23.37 14.83
CA ALA A 18 5.23 22.87 16.17
C ALA A 18 4.20 21.84 16.69
N ARG A 19 2.93 21.95 16.26
CA ARG A 19 1.85 21.02 16.66
C ARG A 19 1.79 19.77 15.77
N PHE A 20 1.97 19.94 14.46
CA PHE A 20 1.70 18.92 13.45
C PHE A 20 2.95 18.40 12.73
N GLY A 21 4.12 18.98 13.00
CA GLY A 21 5.36 18.65 12.31
C GLY A 21 5.45 19.27 10.92
N THR A 22 6.34 18.70 10.10
CA THR A 22 6.50 19.05 8.69
C THR A 22 5.70 18.10 7.81
N LEU A 23 5.27 18.59 6.64
CA LEU A 23 4.64 17.74 5.64
C LEU A 23 5.63 16.63 5.23
N PRO A 24 5.21 15.34 5.24
CA PRO A 24 6.03 14.26 4.71
C PRO A 24 6.35 14.47 3.23
N GLU A 25 7.35 13.75 2.74
CA GLU A 25 7.67 13.76 1.32
C GLU A 25 6.49 13.24 0.47
N ARG A 26 6.38 13.74 -0.76
CA ARG A 26 5.31 13.35 -1.66
C ARG A 26 5.54 11.91 -2.15
N VAL A 27 4.58 11.04 -1.88
CA VAL A 27 4.56 9.65 -2.37
C VAL A 27 4.17 9.62 -3.84
N ARG A 28 4.82 8.76 -4.65
CA ARG A 28 4.44 8.59 -6.05
C ARG A 28 3.16 7.74 -6.10
N VAL A 29 2.29 8.05 -7.06
CA VAL A 29 1.04 7.30 -7.25
C VAL A 29 1.28 5.80 -7.44
N ALA A 30 2.36 5.43 -8.14
CA ALA A 30 2.75 4.04 -8.36
C ALA A 30 3.02 3.27 -7.06
N ASP A 31 3.50 3.95 -6.02
CA ASP A 31 3.80 3.33 -4.71
C ASP A 31 2.54 3.21 -3.84
N MET A 32 1.41 3.78 -4.28
CA MET A 32 0.12 3.74 -3.58
C MET A 32 -0.82 2.64 -4.08
N VAL A 33 -0.43 1.88 -5.11
CA VAL A 33 -1.27 0.87 -5.75
C VAL A 33 -0.59 -0.50 -5.72
N GLU A 34 -1.39 -1.55 -5.59
CA GLU A 34 -0.95 -2.96 -5.64
C GLU A 34 -1.81 -3.70 -6.66
N GLU A 35 -1.16 -4.52 -7.50
CA GLU A 35 -1.87 -5.41 -8.44
C GLU A 35 -2.23 -6.71 -7.75
N ARG A 36 -3.53 -7.07 -7.78
CA ARG A 36 -4.01 -8.35 -7.25
C ARG A 36 -4.84 -9.08 -8.30
N PRO A 37 -4.64 -10.40 -8.50
CA PRO A 37 -5.47 -11.16 -9.41
C PRO A 37 -6.94 -11.11 -8.99
N VAL A 38 -7.83 -10.98 -9.99
CA VAL A 38 -9.29 -10.90 -9.77
C VAL A 38 -9.85 -12.19 -9.20
N THR A 39 -9.26 -13.33 -9.57
CA THR A 39 -9.65 -14.66 -9.09
C THR A 39 -8.46 -15.36 -8.46
N VAL A 40 -8.67 -15.99 -7.32
CA VAL A 40 -7.70 -16.95 -6.75
C VAL A 40 -7.60 -18.14 -7.72
N PRO A 41 -6.39 -18.59 -8.11
CA PRO A 41 -6.23 -19.79 -8.92
C PRO A 41 -6.92 -20.97 -8.24
N ASP A 42 -7.77 -21.69 -8.99
CA ASP A 42 -8.48 -22.85 -8.48
C ASP A 42 -7.50 -24.00 -8.29
N SER A 43 -7.24 -24.40 -7.05
CA SER A 43 -6.33 -25.50 -6.73
C SER A 43 -6.82 -26.85 -7.29
N ALA A 44 -8.13 -27.01 -7.50
CA ALA A 44 -8.69 -28.24 -8.07
C ALA A 44 -8.40 -28.38 -9.58
N ARG A 45 -8.10 -27.28 -10.28
CA ARG A 45 -7.70 -27.34 -11.71
C ARG A 45 -6.38 -28.09 -11.90
N ASP A 46 -5.42 -27.87 -11.01
CA ASP A 46 -4.08 -28.43 -11.13
C ASP A 46 -3.89 -29.71 -10.28
N ALA A 47 -4.85 -30.03 -9.41
CA ALA A 47 -4.79 -31.19 -8.52
C ALA A 47 -5.37 -32.49 -9.12
N TYR A 48 -5.87 -32.48 -10.36
CA TYR A 48 -6.41 -33.70 -10.98
C TYR A 48 -5.28 -34.70 -11.29
N ASN A 49 -5.38 -35.90 -10.70
CA ASN A 49 -4.49 -37.03 -10.97
C ASN A 49 -5.29 -38.20 -11.57
N SER A 50 -5.02 -38.54 -12.83
CA SER A 50 -5.68 -39.65 -13.53
C SER A 50 -5.44 -41.01 -12.89
N ASP A 51 -4.32 -41.17 -12.18
CA ASP A 51 -3.89 -42.46 -11.65
C ASP A 51 -4.65 -42.84 -10.37
N GLU A 52 -5.18 -41.86 -9.63
CA GLU A 52 -6.03 -42.11 -8.45
C GLU A 52 -7.29 -42.91 -8.80
N TRP A 53 -7.86 -42.68 -9.99
CA TRP A 53 -9.04 -43.42 -10.45
C TRP A 53 -8.74 -44.92 -10.54
N LEU A 54 -7.58 -45.28 -11.10
CA LEU A 54 -7.16 -46.67 -11.28
C LEU A 54 -6.98 -47.38 -9.93
N VAL A 55 -6.40 -46.71 -8.94
CA VAL A 55 -6.20 -47.28 -7.59
C VAL A 55 -7.52 -47.45 -6.84
N ARG A 56 -8.47 -46.51 -6.99
CA ARG A 56 -9.72 -46.50 -6.21
C ARG A 56 -10.80 -47.43 -6.76
N THR A 57 -10.79 -47.71 -8.06
CA THR A 57 -11.90 -48.40 -8.75
C THR A 57 -11.54 -49.75 -9.36
N CYS A 58 -10.26 -50.12 -9.44
CA CYS A 58 -9.82 -51.37 -10.05
C CYS A 58 -9.11 -52.34 -9.08
N LEU A 59 -9.13 -52.06 -7.77
CA LEU A 59 -8.66 -52.96 -6.70
C LEU A 59 -9.82 -53.60 -5.94
#